data_AF-A0A1U9NKS3-F1
#
_entry.id   AF-A0A1U9NKS3-F1
#
_cell.length_a   1.000
_cell.length_b   1.000
_cell.length_c   1.000
_cell.angle_alpha   90.00
_cell.angle_beta   90.00
_cell.angle_gamma   90.00
#
_symmetry.space_group_name_H-M   'P 1'
#
loop_
_entity.id
_entity.type
_entity.pdbx_description
1 polymer ?
#
loop_
_entity_poly.entity_id
_entity_poly.type
_entity_poly.pdbx_seq_one_letter_code
_entity_poly.pdbx_strand_id
1 'polypeptide(L)'
;MNLKLLPLTSVATLNFSENHWLARLAAVILTAMPTYPIYLNLCNKKALVVGAGQVAARKAQALSRAGASILVVAREYSAEFNDICKHIQLERIEGDYSPEYLDDATLAIAATDDSELNTRIYNDCRARNVLCNVVDVPHLCDFYVPAVINHGDLTISIGTSGKCPAYAGRLRRKLESIITPDHGAFLEVLESARQKVITSDLTAQQRKKLLHHLAADTSFTLFRQQGADAWLKWADQQISASR
;
A
#
# COMPACT_ATOMS: atom_id res chain seq x y z
N MET A 1 -7.63 32.74 4.05
CA MET A 1 -7.30 33.35 2.75
C MET A 1 -7.38 32.23 1.71
N ASN A 2 -8.44 32.21 0.90
CA ASN A 2 -8.73 31.14 -0.06
C ASN A 2 -7.71 31.15 -1.21
N LEU A 3 -6.77 30.21 -1.20
CA LEU A 3 -5.90 29.95 -2.35
C LEU A 3 -6.68 29.08 -3.36
N LYS A 4 -7.31 29.74 -4.34
CA LYS A 4 -7.76 29.08 -5.56
C LYS A 4 -6.53 28.50 -6.27
N LEU A 5 -6.57 27.19 -6.57
CA LEU A 5 -5.61 26.52 -7.44
C LEU A 5 -5.58 27.24 -8.80
N LEU A 6 -4.45 27.87 -9.12
CA LEU A 6 -4.21 28.42 -10.46
C LEU A 6 -3.82 27.29 -11.41
N PRO A 7 -4.26 27.34 -12.69
CA PRO A 7 -3.90 26.34 -13.68
C PRO A 7 -2.38 26.34 -13.97
N LEU A 8 -1.83 25.16 -14.27
CA LEU A 8 -0.40 24.86 -14.49
C LEU A 8 0.28 25.73 -15.56
N THR A 9 -0.47 26.46 -16.39
CA THR A 9 0.05 27.29 -17.47
C THR A 9 0.58 28.67 -17.02
N SER A 10 0.32 29.12 -15.78
CA SER A 10 0.75 30.45 -15.31
C SER A 10 2.09 30.48 -14.56
N VAL A 11 2.80 29.36 -14.41
CA VAL A 11 4.10 29.32 -13.70
C VAL A 11 5.29 29.53 -14.64
N ALA A 12 5.08 29.48 -15.96
CA ALA A 12 6.15 29.51 -16.96
C ALA A 12 6.79 30.90 -17.24
N THR A 13 6.31 31.98 -16.62
CA THR A 13 6.78 33.36 -16.90
C THR A 13 7.43 34.07 -15.71
N LEU A 14 7.74 33.38 -14.61
CA LEU A 14 8.46 33.98 -13.49
C LEU A 14 9.97 33.91 -13.72
N ASN A 15 10.63 35.08 -13.71
CA ASN A 15 12.07 35.21 -13.92
C ASN A 15 12.82 34.63 -12.70
N PHE A 16 13.54 33.51 -12.90
CA PHE A 16 14.08 32.66 -11.83
C PHE A 16 15.42 33.13 -11.21
N SER A 17 15.94 34.31 -11.56
CA SER A 17 17.28 34.74 -11.11
C SER A 17 17.35 35.40 -9.73
N GLU A 18 16.23 35.80 -9.11
CA GLU A 18 16.27 36.64 -7.89
C GLU A 18 15.68 36.02 -6.62
N ASN A 19 15.06 34.84 -6.66
CA ASN A 19 14.40 34.27 -5.47
C ASN A 19 14.62 32.75 -5.31
N HIS A 20 15.84 32.37 -4.91
CA HIS A 20 16.21 30.97 -4.62
C HIS A 20 15.29 30.27 -3.60
N TRP A 21 14.65 31.01 -2.68
CA TRP A 21 13.70 30.44 -1.70
C TRP A 21 12.32 30.16 -2.30
N LEU A 22 11.83 30.98 -3.24
CA LEU A 22 10.57 30.74 -3.97
C LEU A 22 10.70 29.57 -4.95
N ALA A 23 11.86 29.42 -5.61
CA ALA A 23 12.15 28.25 -6.43
C ALA A 23 12.18 26.95 -5.60
N ARG A 24 12.76 26.99 -4.39
CA ARG A 24 12.73 25.85 -3.45
C ARG A 24 11.33 25.58 -2.90
N LEU A 25 10.54 26.60 -2.62
CA LEU A 25 9.14 26.44 -2.22
C LEU A 25 8.27 25.91 -3.37
N ALA A 26 8.47 26.38 -4.59
CA ALA A 26 7.81 25.85 -5.78
C ALA A 26 8.20 24.39 -6.01
N ALA A 27 9.48 24.03 -5.86
CA ALA A 27 9.93 22.64 -5.92
C ALA A 27 9.30 21.77 -4.81
N VAL A 28 9.22 22.28 -3.57
CA VAL A 28 8.56 21.58 -2.44
C VAL A 28 7.04 21.47 -2.65
N ILE A 29 6.40 22.48 -3.24
CA ILE A 29 4.97 22.47 -3.57
C ILE A 29 4.69 21.53 -4.76
N LEU A 30 5.58 21.47 -5.75
CA LEU A 30 5.54 20.53 -6.89
C LEU A 30 5.79 19.07 -6.46
N THR A 31 6.46 18.82 -5.32
CA THR A 31 6.67 17.46 -4.80
C THR A 31 5.50 16.89 -4.01
N ALA A 32 4.51 17.70 -3.61
CA ALA A 32 3.39 17.23 -2.82
C ALA A 32 2.21 16.85 -3.72
N MET A 33 2.14 15.59 -4.17
CA MET A 33 0.92 15.07 -4.79
C MET A 33 -0.15 14.85 -3.70
N PRO A 34 -1.31 15.54 -3.75
CA PRO A 34 -2.45 15.15 -2.94
C PRO A 34 -2.86 13.74 -3.35
N THR A 35 -2.84 12.79 -2.42
CA THR A 35 -3.12 11.38 -2.68
C THR A 35 -4.49 11.00 -2.17
N TYR A 36 -5.16 10.11 -2.89
CA TYR A 36 -6.40 9.48 -2.44
C TYR A 36 -6.05 8.08 -1.89
N PRO A 37 -6.24 7.83 -0.58
CA PRO A 37 -5.84 6.56 0.02
C PRO A 37 -6.81 5.45 -0.41
N ILE A 38 -6.25 4.44 -1.08
CA ILE A 38 -6.97 3.22 -1.49
C ILE A 38 -6.15 1.99 -1.15
N TYR A 39 -6.82 0.88 -0.86
CA TYR A 39 -6.20 -0.44 -0.89
C TYR A 39 -6.51 -1.09 -2.23
N LEU A 40 -5.46 -1.38 -3.01
CA LEU A 40 -5.59 -1.98 -4.32
C LEU A 40 -5.57 -3.51 -4.19
N ASN A 41 -6.59 -4.18 -4.72
CA ASN A 41 -6.61 -5.64 -4.82
C ASN A 41 -5.74 -6.09 -6.00
N LEU A 42 -4.63 -6.76 -5.69
CA LEU A 42 -3.69 -7.28 -6.68
C LEU A 42 -3.75 -8.80 -6.84
N CYS A 43 -4.70 -9.48 -6.20
CA CYS A 43 -4.84 -10.92 -6.32
C CYS A 43 -4.99 -11.33 -7.79
N ASN A 44 -4.05 -12.14 -8.29
CA ASN A 44 -3.94 -12.59 -9.68
C ASN A 44 -3.84 -11.46 -10.72
N LYS A 45 -3.43 -10.26 -10.29
CA LYS A 45 -3.17 -9.13 -11.19
C LYS A 45 -1.69 -9.08 -11.53
N LYS A 46 -1.38 -8.86 -12.80
CA LYS A 46 0.00 -8.72 -13.27
C LYS A 46 0.61 -7.43 -12.73
N ALA A 47 1.79 -7.55 -12.14
CA ALA A 47 2.61 -6.43 -11.71
C ALA A 47 4.01 -6.56 -12.33
N LEU A 48 4.43 -5.55 -13.07
CA LEU A 48 5.76 -5.50 -13.67
C LEU A 48 6.75 -4.86 -12.68
N VAL A 49 7.94 -5.44 -12.54
CA VAL A 49 9.08 -4.82 -11.85
C VAL A 49 10.24 -4.80 -12.82
N VAL A 50 10.75 -3.61 -13.14
CA VAL A 50 11.94 -3.45 -13.99
C VAL A 50 13.14 -3.09 -13.11
N GLY A 51 14.19 -3.89 -13.21
CA GLY A 51 15.34 -3.89 -12.31
C GLY A 51 15.28 -5.05 -11.31
N ALA A 52 16.45 -5.49 -10.86
CA ALA A 52 16.60 -6.63 -9.94
C ALA A 52 17.69 -6.40 -8.88
N GLY A 53 17.75 -5.17 -8.35
CA GLY A 53 18.53 -4.84 -7.16
C GLY A 53 17.72 -4.93 -5.86
N GLN A 54 18.32 -4.49 -4.75
CA GLN A 54 17.70 -4.55 -3.42
C GLN A 54 16.35 -3.79 -3.34
N VAL A 55 16.20 -2.67 -4.04
CA VAL A 55 14.94 -1.92 -4.04
C VAL A 55 13.84 -2.71 -4.76
N ALA A 56 14.14 -3.24 -5.95
CA ALA A 56 13.23 -4.08 -6.71
C ALA A 56 12.78 -5.31 -5.90
N ALA A 57 13.71 -5.96 -5.20
CA ALA A 57 13.42 -7.12 -4.36
C ALA A 57 12.39 -6.81 -3.25
N ARG A 58 12.55 -5.68 -2.54
CA ARG A 58 11.61 -5.24 -1.51
C ARG A 58 10.22 -4.93 -2.09
N LYS A 59 10.18 -4.37 -3.31
CA LYS A 59 8.92 -4.06 -4.01
C LYS A 59 8.22 -5.34 -4.48
N ALA A 60 8.97 -6.28 -5.06
CA ALA A 60 8.45 -7.60 -5.42
C ALA A 60 7.90 -8.34 -4.20
N GLN A 61 8.58 -8.29 -3.05
CA GLN A 61 8.06 -8.86 -1.81
C GLN A 61 6.73 -8.23 -1.35
N ALA A 62 6.61 -6.90 -1.42
CA ALA A 62 5.36 -6.23 -1.07
C ALA A 62 4.22 -6.62 -2.02
N LEU A 63 4.50 -6.70 -3.33
CA LEU A 63 3.54 -7.12 -4.35
C LEU A 63 3.10 -8.58 -4.17
N SER A 64 4.04 -9.46 -3.79
CA SER A 64 3.76 -10.87 -3.57
C SER A 64 2.82 -11.08 -2.39
N ARG A 65 3.03 -10.33 -1.29
CA ARG A 65 2.11 -10.33 -0.14
C ARG A 65 0.70 -9.83 -0.50
N ALA A 66 0.58 -8.99 -1.52
CA ALA A 66 -0.70 -8.52 -2.05
C ALA A 66 -1.34 -9.48 -3.07
N GLY A 67 -0.72 -10.64 -3.34
CA GLY A 67 -1.23 -11.65 -4.26
C GLY A 67 -0.99 -11.37 -5.75
N ALA A 68 -0.08 -10.45 -6.08
CA ALA A 68 0.23 -10.11 -7.47
C ALA A 68 0.94 -11.25 -8.20
N SER A 69 0.63 -11.40 -9.50
CA SER A 69 1.43 -12.19 -10.43
C SER A 69 2.59 -11.32 -10.92
N ILE A 70 3.78 -11.56 -10.39
CA ILE A 70 4.92 -10.66 -10.59
C ILE A 70 5.76 -11.12 -11.78
N LEU A 71 6.00 -10.20 -12.72
CA LEU A 71 7.03 -10.33 -13.75
C LEU A 71 8.17 -9.38 -13.42
N VAL A 72 9.39 -9.91 -13.35
CA VAL A 72 10.61 -9.13 -13.16
C VAL A 72 11.44 -9.15 -14.44
N VAL A 73 11.90 -7.97 -14.87
CA VAL A 73 12.72 -7.80 -16.08
C VAL A 73 14.01 -7.08 -15.69
N ALA A 74 15.15 -7.71 -15.92
CA ALA A 74 16.45 -7.12 -15.68
C ALA A 74 17.54 -7.86 -16.48
N ARG A 75 18.64 -7.19 -16.82
CA ARG A 75 19.81 -7.83 -17.44
C ARG A 75 20.54 -8.77 -16.48
N GLU A 76 20.59 -8.38 -15.21
CA GLU A 76 21.28 -9.12 -14.16
C GLU A 76 20.46 -9.06 -12.87
N TYR A 77 20.51 -10.14 -12.09
CA TYR A 77 19.81 -10.28 -10.81
C TYR A 77 20.83 -10.32 -9.68
N SER A 78 20.77 -9.34 -8.77
CA SER A 78 21.74 -9.26 -7.68
C SER A 78 21.59 -10.43 -6.69
N ALA A 79 22.66 -10.72 -5.93
CA ALA A 79 22.62 -11.76 -4.90
C ALA A 79 21.55 -11.46 -3.84
N GLU A 80 21.40 -10.19 -3.46
CA GLU A 80 20.40 -9.72 -2.51
C GLU A 80 18.97 -9.90 -3.05
N PHE A 81 18.76 -9.63 -4.33
CA PHE A 81 17.47 -9.88 -4.96
C PHE A 81 17.12 -11.36 -4.88
N ASN A 82 18.06 -12.22 -5.25
CA ASN A 82 17.87 -13.66 -5.19
C ASN A 82 17.59 -14.17 -3.77
N ASP A 83 18.31 -13.68 -2.75
CA ASP A 83 18.07 -14.09 -1.36
C ASP A 83 16.72 -13.61 -0.83
N ILE A 84 16.35 -12.35 -1.07
CA ILE A 84 15.07 -11.78 -0.62
C ILE A 84 13.89 -12.47 -1.30
N CYS A 85 14.02 -12.77 -2.59
CA CYS A 85 12.95 -13.35 -3.41
C CYS A 85 13.01 -14.89 -3.49
N LYS A 86 13.88 -15.56 -2.74
CA LYS A 86 14.06 -17.03 -2.83
C LYS A 86 12.78 -17.85 -2.62
N HIS A 87 11.88 -17.35 -1.78
CA HIS A 87 10.60 -18.01 -1.42
C HIS A 87 9.39 -17.36 -2.10
N ILE A 88 9.63 -16.46 -3.06
CA ILE A 88 8.59 -15.72 -3.75
C ILE A 88 8.43 -16.31 -5.15
N GLN A 89 7.20 -16.67 -5.50
CA GLN A 89 6.89 -17.05 -6.88
C GLN A 89 6.85 -15.79 -7.75
N LEU A 90 7.75 -15.74 -8.73
CA LEU A 90 7.84 -14.66 -9.71
C LEU A 90 8.34 -15.19 -11.05
N GLU A 91 7.90 -14.55 -12.12
CA GLU A 91 8.43 -14.75 -13.47
C GLU A 91 9.65 -13.84 -13.67
N ARG A 92 10.65 -14.34 -14.41
CA ARG A 92 11.89 -13.62 -14.68
C ARG A 92 12.15 -13.58 -16.17
N ILE A 93 12.45 -12.39 -16.67
CA ILE A 93 13.02 -12.20 -17.99
C ILE A 93 14.40 -11.60 -17.78
N GLU A 94 15.41 -12.33 -18.27
CA GLU A 94 16.78 -11.85 -18.33
C GLU A 94 16.97 -11.09 -19.65
N GLY A 95 17.14 -9.78 -19.58
CA GLY A 95 17.31 -8.95 -20.75
C GLY A 95 16.78 -7.53 -20.60
N ASP A 96 16.63 -6.87 -21.75
CA ASP A 96 16.17 -5.49 -21.84
C ASP A 96 14.66 -5.37 -21.66
N TYR A 97 14.25 -4.24 -21.12
CA TYR A 97 12.85 -3.85 -21.06
C TYR A 97 12.24 -3.67 -22.46
N SER A 98 11.08 -4.27 -22.67
CA SER A 98 10.18 -4.02 -23.79
C SER A 98 8.82 -3.52 -23.28
N PRO A 99 8.17 -2.57 -23.96
CA PRO A 99 6.86 -2.07 -23.57
C PRO A 99 5.76 -3.14 -23.61
N GLU A 100 5.94 -4.24 -24.36
CA GLU A 100 5.02 -5.40 -24.38
C GLU A 100 4.91 -6.08 -23.01
N TYR A 101 5.93 -5.95 -22.15
CA TYR A 101 5.85 -6.49 -20.79
C TYR A 101 4.80 -5.78 -19.92
N LEU A 102 4.34 -4.59 -20.33
CA LEU A 102 3.23 -3.88 -19.69
C LEU A 102 1.85 -4.40 -20.10
N ASP A 103 1.75 -5.25 -21.10
CA ASP A 103 0.47 -5.76 -21.56
C ASP A 103 -0.22 -6.52 -20.40
N ASP A 104 -1.49 -6.19 -20.15
CA ASP A 104 -2.31 -6.65 -19.02
C ASP A 104 -1.77 -6.34 -17.61
N ALA A 105 -0.71 -5.54 -17.48
CA ALA A 105 -0.20 -5.10 -16.19
C ALA A 105 -1.18 -4.13 -15.52
N THR A 106 -1.46 -4.34 -14.24
CA THR A 106 -2.23 -3.37 -13.43
C THR A 106 -1.32 -2.24 -12.93
N LEU A 107 -0.07 -2.57 -12.61
CA LEU A 107 0.94 -1.58 -12.22
C LEU A 107 2.34 -2.01 -12.67
N ALA A 108 3.24 -1.04 -12.69
CA ALA A 108 4.67 -1.23 -12.89
C ALA A 108 5.49 -0.48 -11.83
N ILE A 109 6.60 -1.08 -11.43
CA ILE A 109 7.65 -0.46 -10.62
C ILE A 109 8.91 -0.35 -11.47
N ALA A 110 9.40 0.87 -11.70
CA ALA A 110 10.69 1.11 -12.32
C ALA A 110 11.73 1.34 -11.21
N ALA A 111 12.65 0.41 -11.05
CA ALA A 111 13.64 0.37 -9.98
C ALA A 111 15.04 0.07 -10.54
N THR A 112 15.39 0.72 -11.65
CA THR A 112 16.72 0.64 -12.28
C THR A 112 17.57 1.86 -11.94
N ASP A 113 18.88 1.76 -12.11
CA ASP A 113 19.81 2.88 -11.99
C ASP A 113 19.84 3.77 -13.25
N ASP A 114 19.12 3.39 -14.31
CA ASP A 114 19.02 4.11 -15.58
C ASP A 114 17.80 5.05 -15.58
N SER A 115 18.07 6.35 -15.45
CA SER A 115 17.03 7.38 -15.38
C SER A 115 16.27 7.58 -16.71
N GLU A 116 16.93 7.36 -17.85
CA GLU A 116 16.30 7.46 -19.17
C GLU A 116 15.33 6.30 -19.37
N LEU A 117 15.77 5.08 -19.02
CA LEU A 117 14.92 3.90 -19.02
C LEU A 117 13.72 4.06 -18.07
N ASN A 118 13.95 4.52 -16.84
CA ASN A 118 12.88 4.76 -15.88
C ASN A 118 11.84 5.76 -16.41
N THR A 119 12.28 6.81 -17.10
CA THR A 119 11.40 7.80 -17.74
C THR A 119 10.61 7.19 -18.91
N ARG A 120 11.28 6.36 -19.72
CA ARG A 120 10.63 5.62 -20.80
C ARG A 120 9.54 4.68 -20.27
N ILE A 121 9.84 3.89 -19.25
CA ILE A 121 8.86 2.98 -18.60
C ILE A 121 7.65 3.77 -18.12
N TYR A 122 7.85 4.92 -17.47
CA TYR A 122 6.76 5.78 -17.01
C TYR A 122 5.86 6.23 -18.18
N ASN A 123 6.45 6.72 -19.27
CA ASN A 123 5.69 7.13 -20.45
C ASN A 123 4.93 5.96 -21.10
N ASP A 124 5.54 4.79 -21.18
CA ASP A 124 4.93 3.57 -21.72
C ASP A 124 3.76 3.09 -20.85
N CYS A 125 3.87 3.23 -19.53
CA CYS A 125 2.78 2.96 -18.58
C CYS A 125 1.61 3.93 -18.78
N ARG A 126 1.90 5.23 -18.87
CA ARG A 126 0.90 6.28 -19.10
C ARG A 126 0.12 6.05 -20.40
N ALA A 127 0.81 5.64 -21.47
CA ALA A 127 0.17 5.32 -22.75
C ALA A 127 -0.83 4.14 -22.67
N ARG A 128 -0.67 3.25 -21.67
CA ARG A 128 -1.48 2.03 -21.48
C ARG A 128 -2.43 2.09 -20.28
N ASN A 129 -2.50 3.23 -19.57
CA ASN A 129 -3.21 3.37 -18.31
C ASN A 129 -2.75 2.39 -17.21
N VAL A 130 -1.47 2.03 -17.21
CA VAL A 130 -0.84 1.22 -16.15
C VAL A 130 -0.33 2.17 -15.06
N LEU A 131 -0.63 1.88 -13.79
CA LEU A 131 -0.13 2.68 -12.68
C LEU A 131 1.39 2.52 -12.56
N CYS A 132 2.14 3.63 -12.54
CA CYS A 132 3.59 3.57 -12.46
C CYS A 132 4.13 4.12 -11.13
N ASN A 133 5.14 3.46 -10.58
CA ASN A 133 5.98 4.00 -9.50
C ASN A 133 7.45 3.92 -9.95
N VAL A 134 8.02 5.07 -10.30
CA VAL A 134 9.47 5.20 -10.48
C VAL A 134 10.11 5.47 -9.11
N VAL A 135 11.02 4.59 -8.70
CA VAL A 135 11.70 4.69 -7.41
C VAL A 135 12.44 6.02 -7.30
N ASP A 136 12.29 6.70 -6.16
CA ASP A 136 12.96 7.96 -5.81
C ASP A 136 12.72 9.14 -6.78
N VAL A 137 11.75 9.03 -7.70
CA VAL A 137 11.36 10.11 -8.62
C VAL A 137 9.87 10.46 -8.45
N PRO A 138 9.49 11.28 -7.45
CA PRO A 138 8.09 11.51 -7.09
C PRO A 138 7.20 12.09 -8.19
N HIS A 139 7.76 12.84 -9.13
CA HIS A 139 7.01 13.44 -10.24
C HIS A 139 6.73 12.44 -11.38
N LEU A 140 7.37 11.26 -11.35
CA LEU A 140 7.13 10.13 -12.26
C LEU A 140 6.45 8.97 -11.50
N CYS A 141 5.43 9.28 -10.70
CA CYS A 141 4.68 8.30 -9.93
C CYS A 141 3.19 8.62 -9.99
N ASP A 142 2.36 7.62 -10.27
CA ASP A 142 0.90 7.71 -10.09
C ASP A 142 0.50 7.37 -8.64
N PHE A 143 1.36 6.66 -7.90
CA PHE A 143 1.13 6.27 -6.51
C PHE A 143 2.41 6.23 -5.68
N TYR A 144 2.25 6.31 -4.35
CA TYR A 144 3.33 6.08 -3.38
C TYR A 144 3.12 4.77 -2.65
N VAL A 145 4.23 4.11 -2.30
CA VAL A 145 4.20 2.96 -1.38
C VAL A 145 4.34 3.49 0.06
N PRO A 146 3.29 3.38 0.89
CA PRO A 146 3.31 3.95 2.24
C PRO A 146 4.17 3.11 3.20
N ALA A 147 4.38 3.64 4.41
CA ALA A 147 4.84 2.83 5.52
C ALA A 147 3.67 1.94 5.99
N VAL A 148 3.89 0.63 6.11
CA VAL A 148 2.81 -0.35 6.38
C VAL A 148 3.09 -1.14 7.66
N ILE A 149 2.05 -1.31 8.48
CA ILE A 149 1.96 -2.33 9.53
C ILE A 149 1.00 -3.40 9.02
N ASN A 150 1.39 -4.67 9.13
CA ASN A 150 0.57 -5.79 8.71
C ASN A 150 0.64 -6.92 9.75
N HIS A 151 -0.53 -7.37 10.20
CA HIS A 151 -0.73 -8.53 11.07
C HIS A 151 -1.86 -9.38 10.50
N GLY A 152 -1.51 -10.37 9.66
CA GLY A 152 -2.50 -11.11 8.88
C GLY A 152 -3.27 -10.17 7.95
N ASP A 153 -4.60 -10.22 8.02
CA ASP A 153 -5.48 -9.36 7.22
C ASP A 153 -5.61 -7.93 7.77
N LEU A 154 -5.12 -7.65 8.99
CA LEU A 154 -5.10 -6.30 9.53
C LEU A 154 -3.95 -5.50 8.91
N THR A 155 -4.29 -4.46 8.16
CA THR A 155 -3.31 -3.57 7.52
C THR A 155 -3.55 -2.11 7.89
N ILE A 156 -2.47 -1.42 8.26
CA ILE A 156 -2.44 0.03 8.50
C ILE A 156 -1.39 0.65 7.59
N SER A 157 -1.82 1.55 6.71
CA SER A 157 -0.92 2.36 5.87
C SER A 157 -0.77 3.78 6.39
N ILE A 158 0.47 4.28 6.44
CA ILE A 158 0.82 5.62 6.88
C ILE A 158 1.47 6.35 5.72
N GLY A 159 0.75 7.34 5.19
CA GLY A 159 1.23 8.23 4.13
C GLY A 159 1.48 9.65 4.65
N THR A 160 2.50 10.32 4.11
CA THR A 160 2.77 11.75 4.36
C THR A 160 2.66 12.58 3.08
N SER A 161 1.96 12.07 2.06
CA SER A 161 1.86 12.67 0.72
C SER A 161 3.23 13.05 0.14
N GLY A 162 4.20 12.16 0.31
CA GLY A 162 5.59 12.38 -0.13
C GLY A 162 6.42 13.34 0.73
N LYS A 163 5.84 14.06 1.70
CA LYS A 163 6.53 15.14 2.42
C LYS A 163 7.65 14.68 3.34
N CYS A 164 7.46 13.58 4.08
CA CYS A 164 8.46 13.11 5.02
C CYS A 164 8.37 11.58 5.24
N PRO A 165 9.08 10.78 4.42
CA PRO A 165 9.12 9.32 4.59
C PRO A 165 9.70 8.90 5.96
N ALA A 166 10.71 9.62 6.46
CA ALA A 166 11.31 9.35 7.77
C ALA A 166 10.29 9.45 8.93
N TYR A 167 9.40 10.45 8.88
CA TYR A 167 8.35 10.61 9.87
C TYR A 167 7.28 9.50 9.77
N ALA A 168 6.88 9.12 8.55
CA ALA A 168 5.99 7.97 8.33
C ALA A 168 6.58 6.69 8.96
N GLY A 169 7.89 6.45 8.75
CA GLY A 169 8.59 5.31 9.36
C GLY A 169 8.67 5.38 10.90
N ARG A 170 8.82 6.59 11.48
CA ARG A 170 8.79 6.77 12.94
C ARG A 170 7.40 6.50 13.52
N LEU A 171 6.33 6.99 12.87
CA LEU A 171 4.95 6.73 13.27
C LEU A 171 4.61 5.24 13.16
N ARG A 172 5.05 4.57 12.09
CA ARG A 172 4.92 3.12 11.94
C ARG A 172 5.46 2.39 13.16
N ARG A 173 6.73 2.63 13.53
CA ARG A 173 7.36 1.99 14.71
C ARG A 173 6.63 2.29 16.02
N LYS A 174 6.10 3.50 16.18
CA LYS A 174 5.31 3.86 17.37
C LYS A 174 3.98 3.10 17.41
N LEU A 175 3.33 2.93 16.26
CA LEU A 175 2.06 2.22 16.18
C LEU A 175 2.24 0.70 16.28
N GLU A 176 3.39 0.14 15.87
CA GLU A 176 3.72 -1.28 16.05
C GLU A 176 3.79 -1.71 17.52
N SER A 177 4.06 -0.79 18.46
CA SER A 177 4.01 -1.12 19.89
C SER A 177 2.59 -1.13 20.47
N ILE A 178 1.62 -0.59 19.74
CA ILE A 178 0.22 -0.48 20.15
C ILE A 178 -0.61 -1.55 19.44
N ILE A 179 -0.44 -1.66 18.12
CA ILE A 179 -1.09 -2.61 17.25
C ILE A 179 -0.19 -3.83 17.14
N THR A 180 -0.49 -4.83 17.96
CA THR A 180 0.28 -6.07 18.10
C THR A 180 -0.29 -7.20 17.23
N PRO A 181 0.41 -8.35 17.10
CA PRO A 181 -0.13 -9.54 16.44
C PRO A 181 -1.49 -10.01 16.98
N ASP A 182 -1.77 -9.78 18.26
CA ASP A 182 -3.08 -10.08 18.87
C ASP A 182 -4.24 -9.38 18.14
N HIS A 183 -4.02 -8.19 17.57
CA HIS A 183 -5.06 -7.48 16.80
C HIS A 183 -5.38 -8.18 15.47
N GLY A 184 -4.37 -8.79 14.84
CA GLY A 184 -4.57 -9.61 13.65
C GLY A 184 -5.35 -10.87 13.97
N ALA A 185 -4.93 -11.61 15.00
CA ALA A 185 -5.64 -12.82 15.45
C ALA A 185 -7.07 -12.51 15.93
N PHE A 186 -7.28 -11.35 16.55
CA PHE A 186 -8.60 -10.90 16.94
C PHE A 186 -9.50 -10.60 15.74
N LEU A 187 -8.95 -10.02 14.66
CA LEU A 187 -9.69 -9.76 13.43
C LEU A 187 -10.19 -11.06 12.79
N GLU A 188 -9.40 -12.14 12.85
CA GLU A 188 -9.79 -13.46 12.31
C GLU A 188 -11.02 -14.03 13.04
N VAL A 189 -11.05 -13.99 14.39
CA VAL A 189 -12.22 -14.45 15.15
C VAL A 189 -13.41 -13.51 15.02
N LEU A 190 -13.16 -12.21 14.87
CA LEU A 190 -14.20 -11.21 14.59
C LEU A 190 -14.89 -11.46 13.25
N GLU A 191 -14.14 -11.86 12.21
CA GLU A 191 -14.72 -12.28 10.94
C GLU A 191 -15.74 -13.40 11.20
N SER A 192 -15.29 -14.48 11.86
CA SER A 192 -16.13 -15.66 12.06
C SER A 192 -17.44 -15.32 12.77
N ALA A 193 -17.40 -14.42 13.77
CA ALA A 193 -18.59 -13.91 14.44
C ALA A 193 -19.41 -12.98 13.53
N ARG A 194 -18.77 -12.09 12.76
CA ARG A 194 -19.44 -11.20 11.80
C ARG A 194 -20.24 -12.01 10.79
N GLN A 195 -19.70 -13.10 10.24
CA GLN A 195 -20.41 -13.93 9.28
C GLN A 195 -21.73 -14.48 9.87
N LYS A 196 -21.69 -14.96 11.12
CA LYS A 196 -22.91 -15.40 11.84
C LYS A 196 -23.92 -14.25 12.05
N VAL A 197 -23.43 -13.06 12.42
CA VAL A 197 -24.28 -11.87 12.63
C VAL A 197 -24.97 -11.46 11.33
N ILE A 198 -24.26 -11.40 10.20
CA ILE A 198 -24.86 -10.94 8.93
C ILE A 198 -25.86 -11.94 8.35
N THR A 199 -25.71 -13.24 8.62
CA THR A 199 -26.67 -14.29 8.19
C THR A 199 -27.80 -14.54 9.18
N SER A 200 -27.84 -13.84 10.32
CA SER A 200 -28.93 -13.93 11.30
C SER A 200 -30.19 -13.19 10.85
N ASP A 201 -31.29 -13.49 11.54
CA ASP A 201 -32.61 -12.86 11.43
C ASP A 201 -32.68 -11.44 12.04
N LEU A 202 -31.58 -10.95 12.61
CA LEU A 202 -31.48 -9.61 13.18
C LEU A 202 -31.73 -8.51 12.14
N THR A 203 -32.34 -7.41 12.57
CA THR A 203 -32.47 -6.20 11.74
C THR A 203 -31.11 -5.56 11.45
N ALA A 204 -31.04 -4.70 10.44
CA ALA A 204 -29.82 -3.96 10.12
C ALA A 204 -29.30 -3.12 11.30
N GLN A 205 -30.20 -2.54 12.09
CA GLN A 205 -29.84 -1.74 13.27
C GLN A 205 -29.28 -2.62 14.40
N GLN A 206 -29.89 -3.78 14.68
CA GLN A 206 -29.38 -4.75 15.65
C GLN A 206 -28.00 -5.28 15.24
N ARG A 207 -27.83 -5.69 13.98
CA ARG A 207 -26.52 -6.14 13.45
C ARG A 207 -25.44 -5.08 13.63
N LYS A 208 -25.73 -3.82 13.26
CA LYS A 208 -24.79 -2.71 13.44
C LYS A 208 -24.39 -2.55 14.90
N LYS A 209 -25.37 -2.52 15.81
CA LYS A 209 -25.11 -2.38 17.26
C LYS A 209 -24.26 -3.54 17.79
N LEU A 210 -24.60 -4.77 17.42
CA LEU A 210 -23.88 -5.97 17.86
C LEU A 210 -22.45 -6.00 17.32
N LEU A 211 -22.23 -5.69 16.03
CA LEU A 211 -20.88 -5.62 15.46
C LEU A 211 -20.01 -4.56 16.15
N HIS A 212 -20.57 -3.39 16.49
CA HIS A 212 -19.85 -2.40 17.30
C HIS A 212 -19.50 -2.92 18.70
N HIS A 213 -20.40 -3.70 19.32
CA HIS A 213 -20.13 -4.29 20.63
C HIS A 213 -19.03 -5.35 20.57
N LEU A 214 -19.08 -6.24 19.58
CA LEU A 214 -18.06 -7.28 19.37
C LEU A 214 -16.68 -6.67 19.06
N ALA A 215 -16.62 -5.53 18.39
CA ALA A 215 -15.37 -4.85 18.03
C ALA A 215 -14.82 -3.89 19.12
N ALA A 216 -15.46 -3.80 20.30
CA ALA A 216 -15.05 -2.87 21.35
C ALA A 216 -13.77 -3.30 22.09
N ASP A 217 -13.07 -2.35 22.73
CA ASP A 217 -11.84 -2.61 23.49
C ASP A 217 -12.03 -3.63 24.63
N THR A 218 -13.21 -3.66 25.24
CA THR A 218 -13.55 -4.66 26.28
C THR A 218 -13.62 -6.08 25.70
N SER A 219 -14.14 -6.22 24.48
CA SER A 219 -14.19 -7.48 23.73
C SER A 219 -12.79 -7.93 23.32
N PHE A 220 -11.94 -7.00 22.86
CA PHE A 220 -10.54 -7.30 22.59
C PHE A 220 -9.77 -7.71 23.87
N THR A 221 -10.04 -7.05 25.00
CA THR A 221 -9.44 -7.40 26.30
C THR A 221 -9.85 -8.81 26.72
N LEU A 222 -11.11 -9.18 26.55
CA LEU A 222 -11.61 -10.53 26.79
C LEU A 222 -10.85 -11.55 25.93
N PHE A 223 -10.71 -11.29 24.63
CA PHE A 223 -9.95 -12.14 23.71
C PHE A 223 -8.51 -12.33 24.17
N ARG A 224 -7.81 -11.25 24.55
CA ARG A 224 -6.42 -11.34 25.02
C ARG A 224 -6.27 -12.12 26.33
N GLN A 225 -7.25 -12.03 27.23
CA GLN A 225 -7.20 -12.68 28.54
C GLN A 225 -7.62 -14.15 28.49
N GLN A 226 -8.59 -14.50 27.65
CA GLN A 226 -9.24 -15.82 27.65
C GLN A 226 -9.04 -16.62 26.36
N GLY A 227 -8.47 -16.02 25.32
CA GLY A 227 -8.19 -16.64 24.03
C GLY A 227 -9.39 -16.71 23.08
N ALA A 228 -9.12 -17.22 21.88
CA ALA A 228 -10.06 -17.30 20.76
C ALA A 228 -11.33 -18.09 21.09
N ASP A 229 -11.19 -19.31 21.64
CA ASP A 229 -12.31 -20.21 21.88
C ASP A 229 -13.32 -19.66 22.90
N ALA A 230 -12.81 -19.07 23.99
CA ALA A 230 -13.64 -18.44 25.00
C ALA A 230 -14.36 -17.22 24.42
N TRP A 231 -13.65 -16.43 23.62
CA TRP A 231 -14.23 -15.26 22.96
C TRP A 231 -15.32 -15.64 21.96
N LEU A 232 -15.13 -16.67 21.14
CA LEU A 232 -16.13 -17.15 20.17
C LEU A 232 -17.40 -17.65 20.88
N LYS A 233 -17.25 -18.38 21.99
CA LYS A 233 -18.39 -18.80 22.83
C LYS A 233 -19.15 -17.59 23.39
N TRP A 234 -18.44 -16.58 23.88
CA TRP A 234 -19.04 -15.34 24.36
C TRP A 234 -19.76 -14.58 23.24
N ALA A 235 -19.16 -14.49 22.04
CA ALA A 235 -19.78 -13.85 20.89
C ALA A 235 -21.10 -14.55 20.47
N ASP A 236 -21.13 -15.88 20.46
CA ASP A 236 -22.33 -16.66 20.18
C ASP A 236 -23.46 -16.40 21.19
N GLN A 237 -23.12 -16.17 22.46
CA GLN A 237 -24.09 -15.74 23.48
C GLN A 237 -24.64 -14.33 23.19
N GLN A 238 -23.79 -13.39 22.77
CA GLN A 238 -24.23 -12.03 22.42
C GLN A 238 -25.16 -12.03 21.19
N ILE A 239 -24.87 -12.87 20.19
CA ILE A 239 -25.72 -13.05 19.01
C ILE A 239 -27.09 -13.59 19.43
N SER A 240 -27.11 -14.63 20.25
CA SER A 240 -28.35 -15.26 20.72
C SER A 240 -29.20 -14.32 21.57
N ALA A 241 -28.57 -13.50 22.41
CA ALA A 241 -29.26 -12.51 23.26
C ALA A 241 -29.78 -11.27 22.50
N SER A 242 -29.36 -11.08 21.25
CA SER A 242 -29.76 -9.94 20.43
C SER A 242 -30.98 -10.21 19.54
N ARG A 243 -31.39 -11.48 19.42
CA ARG A 243 -32.62 -11.92 18.75
C ARG A 243 -33.83 -11.48 19.55
#